data_AF-A0AA36IPL3-F1
#
_entry.id   AF-A0AA36IPL3-F1
#
_cell.length_a   1.000
_cell.length_b   1.000
_cell.length_c   1.000
_cell.angle_alpha   90.00
_cell.angle_beta   90.00
_cell.angle_gamma   90.00
#
_symmetry.space_group_name_H-M   'P 1'
#
loop_
_entity.id
_entity.type
_entity.pdbx_description
1 polymer ?
#
loop_
_entity_poly.entity_id
_entity_poly.type
_entity_poly.pdbx_seq_one_letter_code
_entity_poly.pdbx_strand_id
1 'polypeptide(L)'
;MALAGLLATAMPLPADASQFKRIRDVNVSCNDALRCDLFITNARVTLFTVGFRRAAAFDAPVALYMTMREPLAAGSDVRFSIDGAEVLTVPSGAFSYRAAISEYSYANQDEVRALFGATKAGERLQVTFRTRSGQSTAPYSLSGVVAGAIFMDEVQGRVGREDALAAIGAVPAPADEGQMAAMDAVPAGLRRYYEGDGAPCADFDGTVPDPLGGFSADIDDEVRLVGLRCGSGGAYNAPFAFWTEIDGTYYRLPLPVMTDDGPGAVMVAWNAVWDAEARQVTSFFKGRGIGDCGTVTDWSIGEVGFGYGFVLAEMRVKDECDGVFDETLESWERVWPAAGVERIKDTLRSGITASGRAESVAEHSWRLCVTILSFADLLPAEIDRLKLLKLAIIHDLGEIYEGDVPAIHQNADDGRDARERADFHKLTAVLPAALRDEFRALYDEYAAAATPEAVLAKGFDKLETILQHTQGANARGRMPIRCSPKSGR
;
A
#
# COMPACT_ATOMS: atom_id res chain seq x y z
N MET A 1 -13.16 63.65 -4.72
CA MET A 1 -13.47 62.59 -5.71
C MET A 1 -12.61 61.39 -5.36
N ALA A 2 -13.26 60.32 -4.91
CA ALA A 2 -12.65 59.10 -4.42
C ALA A 2 -12.08 58.26 -5.57
N LEU A 3 -10.89 57.68 -5.39
CA LEU A 3 -10.42 56.54 -6.16
C LEU A 3 -10.52 55.31 -5.26
N ALA A 4 -11.36 54.38 -5.67
CA ALA A 4 -11.76 53.20 -4.92
C ALA A 4 -10.63 52.17 -4.82
N GLY A 5 -10.35 51.73 -3.59
CA GLY A 5 -9.63 50.49 -3.33
C GLY A 5 -10.58 49.31 -3.50
N LEU A 6 -10.25 48.39 -4.41
CA LEU A 6 -10.82 47.04 -4.39
C LEU A 6 -10.12 46.25 -3.27
N LEU A 7 -10.72 46.21 -2.09
CA LEU A 7 -10.52 45.09 -1.18
C LEU A 7 -11.27 43.90 -1.77
N ALA A 8 -10.54 42.95 -2.36
CA ALA A 8 -11.06 41.61 -2.57
C ALA A 8 -11.16 40.94 -1.20
N THR A 9 -12.35 40.95 -0.61
CA THR A 9 -12.69 40.06 0.50
C THR A 9 -12.69 38.64 -0.05
N ALA A 10 -11.57 37.93 0.13
CA ALA A 10 -11.54 36.49 -0.04
C ALA A 10 -12.54 35.89 0.94
N MET A 11 -13.64 35.35 0.40
CA MET A 11 -14.55 34.53 1.17
C MET A 11 -13.78 33.28 1.64
N PRO A 12 -13.81 32.90 2.92
CA PRO A 12 -13.29 31.61 3.33
C PRO A 12 -14.06 30.52 2.59
N LEU A 13 -13.34 29.73 1.80
CA LEU A 13 -13.87 28.49 1.23
C LEU A 13 -14.11 27.51 2.39
N PRO A 14 -15.18 26.70 2.35
CA PRO A 14 -15.49 25.78 3.43
C PRO A 14 -14.43 24.68 3.51
N ALA A 15 -13.87 24.49 4.71
CA ALA A 15 -13.23 23.25 5.11
C ALA A 15 -14.30 22.14 5.12
N ASP A 16 -14.03 21.02 4.46
CA ASP A 16 -14.35 19.67 4.93
C ASP A 16 -14.14 18.65 3.81
N ALA A 17 -13.31 17.65 4.08
CA ALA A 17 -13.49 16.34 3.46
C ALA A 17 -13.19 15.27 4.51
N SER A 18 -14.14 15.08 5.43
CA SER A 18 -14.23 13.87 6.23
C SER A 18 -14.32 12.64 5.33
N GLN A 19 -13.67 11.53 5.70
CA GLN A 19 -13.86 10.25 5.01
C GLN A 19 -15.25 9.73 5.37
N PHE A 20 -16.22 10.07 4.52
CA PHE A 20 -17.59 9.66 4.68
C PHE A 20 -17.91 8.50 3.74
N LYS A 21 -18.31 7.37 4.30
CA LYS A 21 -18.83 6.23 3.54
C LYS A 21 -20.21 5.85 4.05
N ARG A 22 -21.21 5.93 3.17
CA ARG A 22 -22.54 5.40 3.46
C ARG A 22 -22.65 3.97 2.95
N ILE A 23 -22.94 3.05 3.85
CA ILE A 23 -23.10 1.63 3.56
C ILE A 23 -24.50 1.22 4.01
N ARG A 24 -25.42 1.12 3.04
CA ARG A 24 -26.85 0.89 3.30
C ARG A 24 -27.40 1.98 4.24
N ASP A 25 -27.81 1.59 5.45
CA ASP A 25 -28.39 2.47 6.47
C ASP A 25 -27.34 3.02 7.46
N VAL A 26 -26.11 2.53 7.40
CA VAL A 26 -24.99 2.96 8.25
C VAL A 26 -24.18 4.02 7.53
N ASN A 27 -23.75 5.03 8.27
CA ASN A 27 -22.80 6.03 7.84
C ASN A 27 -21.53 5.84 8.66
N VAL A 28 -20.38 5.86 8.00
CA VAL A 28 -19.09 5.97 8.67
C VAL A 28 -18.51 7.32 8.29
N SER A 29 -18.11 8.12 9.28
CA SER A 29 -17.42 9.39 9.10
C SER A 29 -16.14 9.36 9.90
N CYS A 30 -15.00 9.44 9.23
CA CYS A 30 -13.71 9.62 9.89
C CYS A 30 -13.19 11.02 9.61
N ASN A 31 -12.66 11.68 10.64
CA ASN A 31 -11.97 12.96 10.47
C ASN A 31 -10.49 12.74 10.10
N ASP A 32 -9.78 13.83 9.84
CA ASP A 32 -8.37 13.79 9.44
C ASP A 32 -7.42 13.27 10.53
N ALA A 33 -7.90 13.20 11.78
CA ALA A 33 -7.24 12.59 12.93
C ALA A 33 -7.58 11.10 13.06
N LEU A 34 -8.15 10.46 12.04
CA LEU A 34 -8.58 9.05 12.02
C LEU A 34 -9.52 8.67 13.18
N ARG A 35 -10.21 9.64 13.78
CA ARG A 35 -11.33 9.36 14.66
C ARG A 35 -12.53 9.04 13.79
N CYS A 36 -13.03 7.82 13.94
CA CYS A 36 -14.12 7.29 13.13
C CYS A 36 -15.40 7.15 13.95
N ASP A 37 -16.49 7.62 13.36
CA ASP A 37 -17.87 7.49 13.85
C ASP A 37 -18.65 6.58 12.90
N LEU A 38 -19.10 5.42 13.37
CA LEU A 38 -20.06 4.56 12.69
C LEU A 38 -21.44 4.78 13.29
N PHE A 39 -22.37 5.29 12.51
CA PHE A 39 -23.67 5.71 13.03
C PHE A 39 -24.82 5.53 12.05
N ILE A 40 -26.00 5.36 12.63
CA ILE A 40 -27.26 5.21 11.93
C ILE A 40 -28.12 6.41 12.29
N THR A 41 -28.70 7.07 11.28
CA THR A 41 -29.60 8.20 11.47
C THR A 41 -31.04 7.83 11.19
N ASN A 42 -31.96 8.34 11.99
CA ASN A 42 -33.40 8.23 11.78
C ASN A 42 -34.05 9.59 12.02
N ALA A 43 -34.24 10.36 10.95
CA ALA A 43 -34.77 11.72 11.04
C ALA A 43 -36.20 11.82 11.59
N ARG A 44 -36.95 10.70 11.61
CA ARG A 44 -38.37 10.63 11.99
C ARG A 44 -38.60 10.38 13.48
N VAL A 45 -37.56 10.11 14.26
CA VAL A 45 -37.68 9.79 15.69
C VAL A 45 -36.85 10.75 16.55
N THR A 46 -37.16 10.82 17.84
CA THR A 46 -36.52 11.75 18.80
C THR A 46 -35.05 11.46 19.01
N LEU A 47 -34.68 10.18 19.05
CA LEU A 47 -33.29 9.75 19.00
C LEU A 47 -32.86 9.83 17.53
N PHE A 48 -32.11 10.85 17.16
CA PHE A 48 -31.82 11.13 15.76
C PHE A 48 -30.67 10.26 15.25
N THR A 49 -29.63 10.07 16.07
CA THR A 49 -28.46 9.25 15.75
C THR A 49 -28.18 8.28 16.87
N VAL A 50 -27.78 7.06 16.52
CA VAL A 50 -27.10 6.10 17.41
C VAL A 50 -25.86 5.58 16.68
N GLY A 51 -24.75 5.45 17.39
CA GLY A 51 -23.51 5.00 16.77
C GLY A 51 -22.39 4.65 17.75
N PHE A 52 -21.28 4.23 17.17
CA PHE A 52 -20.05 3.87 17.86
C PHE A 52 -18.92 4.75 17.34
N ARG A 53 -18.04 5.16 18.26
CA ARG A 53 -16.93 6.07 18.01
C ARG A 53 -15.63 5.43 18.47
N ARG A 54 -14.58 5.47 17.64
CA ARG A 54 -13.23 5.04 18.02
C ARG A 54 -12.21 6.10 17.61
N ALA A 55 -11.33 6.47 18.53
CA ALA A 55 -10.19 7.36 18.23
C ALA A 55 -9.09 6.60 17.47
N ALA A 56 -8.05 7.30 17.02
CA ALA A 56 -6.99 6.69 16.21
C ALA A 56 -6.07 5.74 16.99
N ALA A 57 -5.74 6.09 18.24
CA ALA A 57 -4.78 5.37 19.08
C ALA A 57 -5.08 3.87 19.13
N PHE A 58 -4.06 3.01 19.05
CA PHE A 58 -4.27 1.57 18.87
C PHE A 58 -5.02 0.90 20.02
N ASP A 59 -4.87 1.39 21.24
CA ASP A 59 -5.65 0.96 22.41
C ASP A 59 -7.02 1.67 22.54
N ALA A 60 -7.35 2.56 21.59
CA ALA A 60 -8.48 3.47 21.73
C ALA A 60 -9.79 2.73 22.02
N PRO A 61 -10.49 3.11 23.11
CA PRO A 61 -11.76 2.52 23.46
C PRO A 61 -12.83 2.81 22.40
N VAL A 62 -13.78 1.89 22.26
CA VAL A 62 -15.01 2.14 21.49
C VAL A 62 -16.03 2.77 22.44
N ALA A 63 -16.61 3.90 22.05
CA ALA A 63 -17.66 4.57 22.80
C ALA A 63 -18.99 4.50 22.06
N LEU A 64 -20.07 4.23 22.79
CA LEU A 64 -21.43 4.40 22.30
C LEU A 64 -21.79 5.89 22.36
N TYR A 65 -22.42 6.42 21.33
CA TYR A 65 -22.99 7.75 21.38
C TYR A 65 -24.36 7.84 20.71
N MET A 66 -25.16 8.79 21.17
CA MET A 66 -26.51 9.05 20.69
C MET A 66 -26.76 10.54 20.61
N THR A 67 -27.48 11.00 19.60
CA THR A 67 -27.97 12.38 19.55
C THR A 67 -29.50 12.39 19.66
N MET A 68 -30.02 13.30 20.46
CA MET A 68 -31.46 13.36 20.75
C MET A 68 -32.00 14.76 20.51
N ARG A 69 -33.19 14.86 19.92
CA ARG A 69 -33.92 16.13 19.74
C ARG A 69 -34.46 16.69 21.06
N GLU A 70 -34.72 15.80 22.01
CA GLU A 70 -35.20 16.13 23.34
C GLU A 70 -34.34 15.39 24.38
N PRO A 71 -33.89 16.05 25.46
CA PRO A 71 -33.12 15.39 26.51
C PRO A 71 -33.86 14.23 27.17
N LEU A 72 -33.07 13.24 27.63
CA LEU A 72 -33.57 12.13 28.45
C LEU A 72 -34.20 12.66 29.75
N ALA A 73 -35.28 12.01 30.19
CA ALA A 73 -35.88 12.28 31.49
C ALA A 73 -34.92 11.83 32.60
N ALA A 74 -34.67 12.69 33.59
CA ALA A 74 -33.81 12.36 34.71
C ALA A 74 -34.31 11.09 35.44
N GLY A 75 -33.39 10.21 35.82
CA GLY A 75 -33.69 8.93 36.48
C GLY A 75 -34.48 7.96 35.61
N SER A 76 -34.36 8.05 34.28
CA SER A 76 -34.89 7.05 33.36
C SER A 76 -33.79 6.09 32.90
N ASP A 77 -34.16 5.02 32.21
CA ASP A 77 -33.22 4.11 31.57
C ASP A 77 -33.32 4.21 30.04
N VAL A 78 -32.19 3.96 29.38
CA VAL A 78 -32.12 3.72 27.93
C VAL A 78 -31.83 2.25 27.72
N ARG A 79 -32.73 1.55 27.02
CA ARG A 79 -32.63 0.10 26.76
C ARG A 79 -32.34 -0.14 25.30
N PHE A 80 -31.33 -0.95 25.02
CA PHE A 80 -30.91 -1.36 23.69
C PHE A 80 -31.26 -2.83 23.52
N SER A 81 -32.07 -3.12 22.50
CA SER A 81 -32.46 -4.48 22.14
C SER A 81 -32.12 -4.77 20.69
N ILE A 82 -31.66 -5.98 20.42
CA ILE A 82 -31.29 -6.45 19.08
C ILE A 82 -32.15 -7.65 18.78
N ASP A 83 -32.89 -7.57 17.68
CA ASP A 83 -33.85 -8.60 17.25
C ASP A 83 -34.85 -9.03 18.34
N GLY A 84 -35.21 -8.07 19.21
CA GLY A 84 -36.16 -8.25 20.31
C GLY A 84 -35.54 -8.74 21.63
N ALA A 85 -34.25 -9.08 21.68
CA ALA A 85 -33.54 -9.43 22.91
C ALA A 85 -32.88 -8.17 23.50
N GLU A 86 -33.10 -7.88 24.79
CA GLU A 86 -32.42 -6.79 25.48
C GLU A 86 -30.94 -7.14 25.70
N VAL A 87 -30.05 -6.27 25.22
CA VAL A 87 -28.58 -6.45 25.25
C VAL A 87 -27.92 -5.53 26.27
N LEU A 88 -28.44 -4.30 26.42
CA LEU A 88 -27.87 -3.30 27.31
C LEU A 88 -28.96 -2.39 27.88
N THR A 89 -28.88 -2.09 29.17
CA THR A 89 -29.72 -1.09 29.84
C THR A 89 -28.82 -0.11 30.58
N VAL A 90 -28.87 1.18 30.21
CA VAL A 90 -28.03 2.23 30.77
C VAL A 90 -28.90 3.28 31.47
N PRO A 91 -28.69 3.54 32.77
CA PRO A 91 -29.35 4.65 33.45
C PRO A 91 -29.01 5.99 32.80
N SER A 92 -29.98 6.90 32.65
CA SER A 92 -29.80 8.18 31.99
C SER A 92 -28.70 9.05 32.62
N GLY A 93 -28.43 8.84 33.92
CA GLY A 93 -27.37 9.53 34.67
C GLY A 93 -25.96 8.99 34.44
N ALA A 94 -25.82 7.82 33.81
CA ALA A 94 -24.52 7.23 33.49
C ALA A 94 -23.93 7.74 32.17
N PHE A 95 -24.73 8.42 31.34
CA PHE A 95 -24.24 9.06 30.13
C PHE A 95 -23.55 10.39 30.43
N SER A 96 -22.44 10.64 29.75
CA SER A 96 -21.91 12.00 29.62
C SER A 96 -22.74 12.78 28.61
N TYR A 97 -23.19 13.98 28.95
CA TYR A 97 -24.09 14.78 28.11
C TYR A 97 -23.44 16.09 27.65
N ARG A 98 -23.39 16.30 26.34
CA ARG A 98 -22.90 17.52 25.70
C ARG A 98 -24.07 18.34 25.17
N ALA A 99 -24.51 19.31 25.97
CA ALA A 99 -25.68 20.14 25.67
C ALA A 99 -25.57 20.91 24.34
N ALA A 100 -24.38 21.38 23.96
CA ALA A 100 -24.16 22.17 22.75
C ALA A 100 -24.54 21.43 21.45
N ILE A 101 -24.44 20.10 21.44
CA ILE A 101 -24.74 19.25 20.28
C ILE A 101 -25.79 18.17 20.57
N SER A 102 -26.41 18.24 21.75
CA SER A 102 -27.41 17.26 22.24
C SER A 102 -26.94 15.80 22.13
N GLU A 103 -25.67 15.55 22.44
CA GLU A 103 -25.03 14.23 22.37
C GLU A 103 -24.92 13.61 23.76
N TYR A 104 -25.32 12.34 23.88
CA TYR A 104 -25.05 11.47 25.01
C TYR A 104 -23.96 10.48 24.62
N SER A 105 -22.94 10.30 25.45
CA SER A 105 -21.90 9.29 25.24
C SER A 105 -21.76 8.36 26.45
N TYR A 106 -21.44 7.10 26.17
CA TYR A 106 -21.26 6.05 27.15
C TYR A 106 -20.01 5.24 26.81
N ALA A 107 -19.10 5.11 27.77
CA ALA A 107 -17.74 4.63 27.53
C ALA A 107 -17.35 3.42 28.40
N ASN A 108 -18.32 2.75 29.05
CA ASN A 108 -18.06 1.48 29.72
C ASN A 108 -17.67 0.42 28.68
N GLN A 109 -16.41 0.00 28.68
CA GLN A 109 -15.85 -0.78 27.58
C GLN A 109 -16.45 -2.18 27.46
N ASP A 110 -16.69 -2.87 28.57
CA ASP A 110 -17.22 -4.24 28.54
C ASP A 110 -18.63 -4.24 27.97
N GLU A 111 -19.46 -3.30 28.41
CA GLU A 111 -20.85 -3.15 27.97
C GLU A 111 -20.94 -2.65 26.51
N VAL A 112 -20.11 -1.68 26.12
CA VAL A 112 -20.10 -1.17 24.74
C VAL A 112 -19.58 -2.22 23.76
N ARG A 113 -18.55 -3.00 24.13
CA ARG A 113 -18.05 -4.11 23.31
C ARG A 113 -19.10 -5.21 23.17
N ALA A 114 -19.81 -5.55 24.25
CA ALA A 114 -20.91 -6.51 24.19
C ALA A 114 -22.04 -6.04 23.24
N LEU A 115 -22.45 -4.77 23.36
CA LEU A 115 -23.47 -4.19 22.48
C LEU A 115 -22.99 -4.17 21.02
N PHE A 116 -21.77 -3.70 20.75
CA PHE A 116 -21.21 -3.66 19.40
C PHE A 116 -21.02 -5.06 18.80
N GLY A 117 -20.61 -6.04 19.60
CA GLY A 117 -20.55 -7.44 19.19
C GLY A 117 -21.91 -7.95 18.74
N ALA A 118 -22.96 -7.65 19.52
CA ALA A 118 -24.32 -8.05 19.18
C ALA A 118 -24.87 -7.32 17.93
N THR A 119 -24.48 -6.06 17.67
CA THR A 119 -24.90 -5.35 16.44
C THR A 119 -24.29 -5.93 15.17
N LYS A 120 -23.13 -6.61 15.25
CA LYS A 120 -22.56 -7.34 14.12
C LYS A 120 -23.34 -8.60 13.74
N ALA A 121 -24.04 -9.20 14.70
CA ALA A 121 -24.76 -10.46 14.51
C ALA A 121 -26.26 -10.28 14.23
N GLY A 122 -26.84 -9.15 14.64
CA GLY A 122 -28.28 -8.91 14.50
C GLY A 122 -28.70 -8.08 13.29
N GLU A 123 -30.00 -8.02 13.03
CA GLU A 123 -30.57 -7.31 11.88
C GLU A 123 -31.18 -5.95 12.25
N ARG A 124 -31.75 -5.84 13.46
CA ARG A 124 -32.48 -4.65 13.90
C ARG A 124 -32.17 -4.27 15.33
N LEU A 125 -31.72 -3.04 15.51
CA LEU A 125 -31.57 -2.40 16.81
C LEU A 125 -32.85 -1.62 17.15
N GLN A 126 -33.33 -1.76 18.38
CA GLN A 126 -34.40 -0.95 18.96
C GLN A 126 -33.90 -0.31 20.24
N VAL A 127 -33.99 1.02 20.32
CA VAL A 127 -33.60 1.80 21.49
C VAL A 127 -34.85 2.38 22.14
N THR A 128 -35.16 1.93 23.35
CA THR A 128 -36.27 2.43 24.16
C THR A 128 -35.75 3.44 25.17
N PHE A 129 -36.33 4.64 25.18
CA PHE A 129 -35.91 5.75 26.03
C PHE A 129 -37.12 6.55 26.51
N ARG A 130 -36.92 7.38 27.53
CA ARG A 130 -37.95 8.28 28.05
C ARG A 130 -37.48 9.73 28.01
N THR A 131 -38.29 10.61 27.46
CA THR A 131 -38.12 12.08 27.52
C THR A 131 -39.26 12.69 28.32
N ARG A 132 -39.39 14.03 28.36
CA ARG A 132 -40.54 14.67 29.01
C ARG A 132 -41.83 14.42 28.24
N SER A 133 -41.73 14.18 26.94
CA SER A 133 -42.85 13.81 26.06
C SER A 133 -43.36 12.37 26.25
N GLY A 134 -42.68 11.55 27.05
CA GLY A 134 -43.07 10.17 27.35
C GLY A 134 -42.03 9.14 26.91
N GLN A 135 -42.42 7.86 26.93
CA GLN A 135 -41.56 6.76 26.49
C GLN A 135 -41.69 6.55 24.98
N SER A 136 -40.57 6.30 24.31
CA SER A 136 -40.51 6.07 22.87
C SER A 136 -39.52 4.96 22.56
N THR A 137 -39.72 4.28 21.43
CA THR A 137 -38.80 3.26 20.91
C THR A 137 -38.40 3.62 19.48
N ALA A 138 -37.11 3.77 19.24
CA ALA A 138 -36.54 4.10 17.94
C ALA A 138 -35.92 2.86 17.29
N PRO A 139 -36.38 2.44 16.10
CA PRO A 139 -35.77 1.34 15.36
C PRO A 139 -34.67 1.79 14.40
N TYR A 140 -33.65 0.95 14.25
CA TYR A 140 -32.50 1.11 13.38
C TYR A 140 -32.17 -0.20 12.66
N SER A 141 -31.81 -0.10 11.38
CA SER A 141 -31.33 -1.22 10.58
C SER A 141 -29.84 -1.43 10.81
N LEU A 142 -29.42 -2.68 11.03
CA LEU A 142 -28.02 -3.06 11.27
C LEU A 142 -27.31 -3.55 10.01
N SER A 143 -27.99 -3.52 8.85
CA SER A 143 -27.53 -4.14 7.59
C SER A 143 -26.17 -3.65 7.08
N GLY A 144 -25.64 -2.52 7.57
CA GLY A 144 -24.34 -1.97 7.20
C GLY A 144 -23.26 -2.03 8.27
N VAL A 145 -23.54 -2.57 9.47
CA VAL A 145 -22.64 -2.42 10.63
C VAL A 145 -21.31 -3.14 10.42
N VAL A 146 -21.32 -4.40 9.97
CA VAL A 146 -20.09 -5.18 9.74
C VAL A 146 -19.22 -4.51 8.67
N ALA A 147 -19.81 -4.13 7.54
CA ALA A 147 -19.07 -3.47 6.46
C ALA A 147 -18.58 -2.07 6.86
N GLY A 148 -19.35 -1.34 7.69
CA GLY A 148 -18.90 -0.07 8.28
C GLY A 148 -17.73 -0.25 9.23
N ALA A 149 -17.74 -1.31 10.05
CA ALA A 149 -16.66 -1.64 10.96
C ALA A 149 -15.38 -2.06 10.21
N ILE A 150 -15.51 -2.85 9.14
CA ILE A 150 -14.39 -3.18 8.24
C ILE A 150 -13.80 -1.90 7.63
N PHE A 151 -14.65 -0.98 7.17
CA PHE A 151 -14.18 0.30 6.65
C PHE A 151 -13.47 1.13 7.72
N MET A 152 -13.96 1.16 8.97
CA MET A 152 -13.22 1.81 10.06
C MET A 152 -11.86 1.14 10.31
N ASP A 153 -11.79 -0.19 10.29
CA ASP A 153 -10.53 -0.92 10.44
C ASP A 153 -9.57 -0.62 9.30
N GLU A 154 -10.06 -0.53 8.06
CA GLU A 154 -9.29 -0.13 6.87
C GLU A 154 -8.72 1.28 7.05
N VAL A 155 -9.57 2.25 7.38
CA VAL A 155 -9.18 3.66 7.56
C VAL A 155 -8.19 3.84 8.71
N GLN A 156 -8.31 3.02 9.76
CA GLN A 156 -7.43 3.10 10.93
C GLN A 156 -6.23 2.13 10.87
N GLY A 157 -6.00 1.44 9.74
CA GLY A 157 -4.86 0.53 9.56
C GLY A 157 -4.88 -0.68 10.49
N ARG A 158 -6.07 -1.26 10.71
CA ARG A 158 -6.30 -2.38 11.64
C ARG A 158 -6.76 -3.68 10.99
N VAL A 159 -6.90 -3.72 9.68
CA VAL A 159 -7.27 -4.97 8.97
C VAL A 159 -6.22 -6.04 9.24
N GLY A 160 -6.64 -7.21 9.70
CA GLY A 160 -5.77 -8.34 10.01
C GLY A 160 -5.08 -8.27 11.38
N ARG A 161 -5.41 -7.26 12.20
CA ARG A 161 -4.88 -7.12 13.56
C ARG A 161 -5.81 -7.70 14.63
N GLU A 162 -5.26 -8.01 15.80
CA GLU A 162 -6.02 -8.53 16.94
C GLU A 162 -7.03 -7.50 17.49
N ASP A 163 -6.75 -6.21 17.33
CA ASP A 163 -7.57 -5.09 17.83
C ASP A 163 -8.56 -4.51 16.78
N ALA A 164 -8.77 -5.21 15.67
CA ALA A 164 -9.77 -4.84 14.67
C ALA A 164 -11.21 -4.96 15.21
N LEU A 165 -12.13 -4.13 14.73
CA LEU A 165 -13.55 -4.20 15.08
C LEU A 165 -14.26 -5.38 14.42
N ALA A 166 -13.91 -5.67 13.16
CA ALA A 166 -14.53 -6.72 12.36
C ALA A 166 -13.51 -7.54 11.57
N ALA A 167 -12.46 -6.93 11.02
CA ALA A 167 -11.44 -7.63 10.24
C ALA A 167 -10.31 -8.17 11.12
N ILE A 168 -10.65 -9.00 12.11
CA ILE A 168 -9.71 -9.49 13.13
C ILE A 168 -8.73 -10.50 12.51
N GLY A 169 -7.44 -10.31 12.75
CA GLY A 169 -6.39 -11.27 12.39
C GLY A 169 -5.38 -11.48 13.52
N ALA A 170 -4.15 -11.88 13.18
CA ALA A 170 -3.13 -12.33 14.13
C ALA A 170 -1.99 -11.33 14.36
N VAL A 171 -2.02 -10.16 13.71
CA VAL A 171 -0.99 -9.13 13.89
C VAL A 171 -1.24 -8.39 15.22
N PRO A 172 -0.28 -8.35 16.16
CA PRO A 172 -0.44 -7.67 17.44
C PRO A 172 -0.57 -6.15 17.28
N ALA A 173 -1.25 -5.49 18.22
CA ALA A 173 -1.29 -4.03 18.25
C ALA A 173 0.11 -3.47 18.59
N PRO A 174 0.56 -2.36 17.95
CA PRO A 174 1.81 -1.71 18.28
C PRO A 174 1.86 -1.35 19.77
N ALA A 175 3.01 -1.57 20.40
CA ALA A 175 3.24 -1.16 21.77
C ALA A 175 3.06 0.36 21.91
N ASP A 176 2.52 0.78 23.06
CA ASP A 176 2.14 2.17 23.37
C ASP A 176 3.36 3.10 23.60
N GLU A 177 4.57 2.55 23.55
CA GLU A 177 5.81 3.29 23.83
C GLU A 177 6.16 4.24 22.69
N GLY A 178 6.23 5.54 23.00
CA GLY A 178 6.75 6.55 22.11
C GLY A 178 5.72 7.31 21.26
N GLN A 179 4.41 7.07 21.42
CA GLN A 179 3.38 7.83 20.70
C GLN A 179 3.32 9.31 21.13
N MET A 180 3.15 10.20 20.16
CA MET A 180 3.02 11.65 20.35
C MET A 180 1.61 12.09 19.98
N ALA A 181 0.74 12.16 20.99
CA ALA A 181 -0.66 12.54 20.84
C ALA A 181 -0.90 14.06 20.89
N ALA A 182 0.00 14.83 21.52
CA ALA A 182 -0.15 16.26 21.78
C ALA A 182 1.17 17.03 21.53
N MET A 183 1.11 18.34 21.34
CA MET A 183 2.28 19.18 20.99
C MET A 183 3.34 19.23 22.11
N ASP A 184 2.93 19.01 23.35
CA ASP A 184 3.84 18.93 24.50
C ASP A 184 4.69 17.65 24.49
N ALA A 185 4.18 16.55 23.93
CA ALA A 185 4.93 15.32 23.68
C ALA A 185 5.95 15.45 22.53
N VAL A 186 5.85 16.46 21.67
CA VAL A 186 6.85 16.71 20.62
C VAL A 186 8.16 17.22 21.26
N PRO A 187 9.32 16.60 20.95
CA PRO A 187 10.60 17.03 21.49
C PRO A 187 10.92 18.50 21.21
N ALA A 188 11.45 19.20 22.20
CA ALA A 188 11.68 20.64 22.13
C ALA A 188 12.54 21.05 20.91
N GLY A 189 13.53 20.24 20.54
CA GLY A 189 14.38 20.48 19.37
C GLY A 189 13.64 20.43 18.01
N LEU A 190 12.48 19.77 17.97
CA LEU A 190 11.65 19.62 16.77
C LEU A 190 10.45 20.58 16.72
N ARG A 191 10.05 21.19 17.84
CA ARG A 191 8.90 22.12 17.88
C ARG A 191 9.05 23.30 16.91
N ARG A 192 10.29 23.74 16.67
CA ARG A 192 10.62 24.77 15.66
C ARG A 192 10.13 24.46 14.24
N TYR A 193 9.89 23.18 13.91
CA TYR A 193 9.39 22.80 12.58
C TYR A 193 7.88 23.02 12.42
N TYR A 194 7.16 23.33 13.50
CA TYR A 194 5.75 23.74 13.50
C TYR A 194 5.55 25.26 13.51
N GLU A 195 6.62 26.03 13.72
CA GLU A 195 6.54 27.48 13.94
C GLU A 195 6.99 28.25 12.68
N GLY A 196 6.12 29.10 12.13
CA GLY A 196 6.43 30.05 11.06
C GLY A 196 6.02 29.60 9.65
N ASP A 197 5.72 30.57 8.77
CA ASP A 197 5.30 30.31 7.39
C ASP A 197 6.36 29.50 6.63
N GLY A 198 5.94 28.37 6.04
CA GLY A 198 6.81 27.48 5.28
C GLY A 198 7.67 26.53 6.13
N ALA A 199 7.47 26.47 7.45
CA ALA A 199 8.10 25.41 8.24
C ALA A 199 7.53 24.04 7.79
N PRO A 200 8.37 22.97 7.77
CA PRO A 200 7.97 21.66 7.28
C PRO A 200 6.69 21.08 7.89
N CYS A 201 6.30 21.53 9.09
CA CYS A 201 5.13 21.08 9.83
C CYS A 201 4.17 22.25 10.19
N ALA A 202 4.36 23.46 9.62
CA ALA A 202 3.60 24.66 10.01
C ALA A 202 2.15 24.71 9.48
N ASP A 203 1.81 23.93 8.47
CA ASP A 203 0.47 23.92 7.86
C ASP A 203 -0.61 23.21 8.71
N PHE A 204 -0.40 23.10 10.03
CA PHE A 204 -1.45 22.77 10.98
C PHE A 204 -2.27 24.04 11.24
N ASP A 205 -3.59 24.00 11.00
CA ASP A 205 -4.51 25.14 11.14
C ASP A 205 -4.72 25.66 12.58
N GLY A 206 -3.83 25.33 13.51
CA GLY A 206 -3.87 25.75 14.91
C GLY A 206 -4.89 25.00 15.77
N THR A 207 -5.70 24.10 15.20
CA THR A 207 -6.39 23.08 15.99
C THR A 207 -5.45 21.90 16.13
N VAL A 208 -4.83 21.73 17.31
CA VAL A 208 -4.10 20.48 17.62
C VAL A 208 -5.12 19.35 17.47
N PRO A 209 -5.02 18.47 16.45
CA PRO A 209 -5.92 17.34 16.37
C PRO A 209 -5.44 16.38 17.44
N ASP A 210 -6.29 16.12 18.41
CA ASP A 210 -6.19 14.94 19.23
C ASP A 210 -6.49 13.71 18.33
N PRO A 211 -5.54 12.77 18.13
CA PRO A 211 -4.10 12.84 18.40
C PRO A 211 -3.26 13.23 17.16
N LEU A 212 -2.14 13.93 17.39
CA LEU A 212 -1.13 14.33 16.39
C LEU A 212 -0.61 13.17 15.54
N GLY A 213 -0.66 11.96 16.09
CA GLY A 213 -0.32 10.71 15.40
C GLY A 213 1.17 10.51 15.17
N GLY A 214 2.04 11.27 15.86
CA GLY A 214 3.49 11.08 15.78
C GLY A 214 3.97 9.90 16.63
N PHE A 215 5.22 9.49 16.44
CA PHE A 215 5.86 8.43 17.22
C PHE A 215 7.37 8.67 17.39
N SER A 216 7.96 7.97 18.36
CA SER A 216 9.39 7.80 18.52
C SER A 216 9.70 6.33 18.80
N ALA A 217 10.84 5.85 18.30
CA ALA A 217 11.26 4.46 18.47
C ALA A 217 12.78 4.37 18.54
N ASP A 218 13.30 3.54 19.44
CA ASP A 218 14.74 3.29 19.54
C ASP A 218 15.17 2.34 18.40
N ILE A 219 16.17 2.75 17.63
CA ILE A 219 16.78 1.92 16.57
C ILE A 219 17.93 1.11 17.14
N ASP A 220 18.74 1.73 17.99
CA ASP A 220 19.75 1.09 18.84
C ASP A 220 19.94 1.92 20.13
N ASP A 221 21.00 1.64 20.89
CA ASP A 221 21.29 2.30 22.17
C ASP A 221 21.64 3.79 22.02
N GLU A 222 22.01 4.26 20.83
CA GLU A 222 22.50 5.63 20.55
C GLU A 222 21.57 6.42 19.64
N VAL A 223 20.71 5.74 18.87
CA VAL A 223 19.91 6.34 17.80
C VAL A 223 18.43 6.07 17.98
N ARG A 224 17.66 7.15 17.99
CA ARG A 224 16.20 7.13 18.02
C ARG A 224 15.61 7.66 16.72
N LEU A 225 14.60 6.98 16.18
CA LEU A 225 13.76 7.48 15.10
C LEU A 225 12.61 8.29 15.68
N VAL A 226 12.31 9.43 15.06
CA VAL A 226 11.14 10.25 15.37
C VAL A 226 10.35 10.51 14.09
N GLY A 227 9.08 10.10 14.06
CA GLY A 227 8.14 10.36 12.99
C GLY A 227 7.07 11.36 13.44
N LEU A 228 6.95 12.49 12.75
CA LEU A 228 5.98 13.54 13.09
C LEU A 228 5.04 13.79 11.92
N ARG A 229 3.77 14.03 12.23
CA ARG A 229 2.83 14.54 11.24
C ARG A 229 3.20 15.98 10.88
N CYS A 230 3.44 16.24 9.60
CA CYS A 230 4.04 17.48 9.11
C CYS A 230 3.47 17.88 7.74
N GLY A 231 2.61 18.91 7.72
CA GLY A 231 2.00 19.47 6.51
C GLY A 231 0.48 19.40 6.51
N SER A 232 -0.15 20.13 5.59
CA SER A 232 -1.59 20.03 5.32
C SER A 232 -1.91 18.65 4.74
N GLY A 233 -2.59 17.82 5.54
CA GLY A 233 -3.21 16.59 5.03
C GLY A 233 -4.44 16.89 4.18
N GLY A 234 -4.95 15.85 3.53
CA GLY A 234 -6.30 15.84 2.96
C GLY A 234 -7.03 14.59 3.40
N ALA A 235 -8.31 14.49 3.04
CA ALA A 235 -9.23 13.42 3.45
C ALA A 235 -8.62 12.01 3.52
N TYR A 236 -7.76 11.66 2.56
CA TYR A 236 -7.20 10.31 2.41
C TYR A 236 -5.71 10.21 2.72
N ASN A 237 -5.02 11.34 2.91
CA ASN A 237 -3.56 11.38 2.93
C ASN A 237 -3.05 12.29 4.03
N ALA A 238 -2.33 11.69 4.97
CA ALA A 238 -1.67 12.35 6.08
C ALA A 238 -0.16 12.40 5.90
N PRO A 239 0.47 13.58 5.91
CA PRO A 239 1.90 13.70 5.67
C PRO A 239 2.71 13.47 6.95
N PHE A 240 3.77 12.68 6.84
CA PHE A 240 4.73 12.38 7.90
C PHE A 240 6.14 12.74 7.46
N ALA A 241 6.89 13.38 8.36
CA ALA A 241 8.32 13.63 8.20
C ALA A 241 9.10 12.91 9.31
N PHE A 242 10.37 12.60 9.03
CA PHE A 242 11.18 11.76 9.91
C PHE A 242 12.52 12.40 10.25
N TRP A 243 12.99 12.08 11.46
CA TRP A 243 14.29 12.47 11.96
C TRP A 243 14.94 11.31 12.70
N THR A 244 16.26 11.18 12.62
CA THR A 244 17.01 10.50 13.67
C THR A 244 17.41 11.50 14.74
N GLU A 245 17.44 11.04 15.98
CA GLU A 245 17.99 11.74 17.13
C GLU A 245 19.24 10.98 17.61
N ILE A 246 20.34 11.72 17.74
CA ILE A 246 21.65 11.22 18.19
C ILE A 246 22.22 12.29 19.13
N ASP A 247 22.51 11.94 20.38
CA ASP A 247 23.05 12.86 21.40
C ASP A 247 22.27 14.20 21.53
N GLY A 248 20.93 14.14 21.50
CA GLY A 248 20.05 15.31 21.57
C GLY A 248 19.96 16.11 20.28
N THR A 249 20.65 15.70 19.21
CA THR A 249 20.68 16.37 17.92
C THR A 249 19.80 15.64 16.91
N TYR A 250 18.92 16.39 16.24
CA TYR A 250 17.97 15.85 15.27
C TYR A 250 18.43 16.05 13.83
N TYR A 251 18.49 14.97 13.06
CA TYR A 251 18.86 14.95 11.65
C TYR A 251 17.65 14.54 10.81
N ARG A 252 17.23 15.42 9.90
CA ARG A 252 16.07 15.14 9.04
C ARG A 252 16.41 14.06 8.02
N LEU A 253 15.54 13.06 7.90
CA LEU A 253 15.74 11.94 7.00
C LEU A 253 15.01 12.15 5.67
N PRO A 254 15.70 12.06 4.52
CA PRO A 254 15.06 11.91 3.22
C PRO A 254 14.53 10.47 3.05
N LEU A 255 13.50 10.31 2.25
CA LEU A 255 12.86 9.04 1.89
C LEU A 255 13.17 8.74 0.43
N PRO A 256 14.05 7.77 0.12
CA PRO A 256 14.39 7.44 -1.27
C PRO A 256 13.17 6.90 -2.03
N VAL A 257 12.95 7.32 -3.26
CA VAL A 257 11.82 6.84 -4.10
C VAL A 257 12.29 6.61 -5.52
N MET A 258 11.52 5.85 -6.29
CA MET A 258 11.67 5.79 -7.74
C MET A 258 10.68 6.76 -8.39
N THR A 259 11.17 7.59 -9.30
CA THR A 259 10.34 8.48 -10.15
C THR A 259 10.56 8.14 -11.62
N ASP A 260 9.78 8.75 -12.50
CA ASP A 260 9.94 8.61 -13.95
C ASP A 260 11.33 9.07 -14.45
N ASP A 261 11.98 9.99 -13.72
CA ASP A 261 13.33 10.49 -14.01
C ASP A 261 14.43 9.63 -13.35
N GLY A 262 14.07 8.57 -12.62
CA GLY A 262 14.98 7.65 -11.95
C GLY A 262 14.96 7.76 -10.41
N PRO A 263 16.02 7.31 -9.72
CA PRO A 263 16.11 7.38 -8.27
C PRO A 263 16.07 8.82 -7.76
N GLY A 264 15.18 9.10 -6.81
CA GLY A 264 15.02 10.39 -6.18
C GLY A 264 14.83 10.28 -4.67
N ALA A 265 14.48 11.38 -4.03
CA ALA A 265 14.11 11.40 -2.62
C ALA A 265 13.01 12.42 -2.36
N VAL A 266 12.08 12.05 -1.49
CA VAL A 266 11.04 12.94 -0.95
C VAL A 266 11.29 13.20 0.53
N MET A 267 10.65 14.23 1.07
CA MET A 267 10.83 14.62 2.47
C MET A 267 9.60 14.31 3.35
N VAL A 268 8.57 13.73 2.75
CA VAL A 268 7.29 13.42 3.38
C VAL A 268 6.80 12.06 2.87
N ALA A 269 6.35 11.21 3.79
CA ALA A 269 5.60 9.99 3.51
C ALA A 269 4.11 10.23 3.78
N TRP A 270 3.24 9.56 3.04
CA TRP A 270 1.78 9.65 3.26
C TRP A 270 1.27 8.45 4.05
N ASN A 271 0.40 8.69 5.03
CA ASN A 271 -0.23 7.67 5.88
C ASN A 271 0.79 6.67 6.44
N ALA A 272 1.90 7.19 6.98
CA ALA A 272 3.02 6.35 7.37
C ALA A 272 2.73 5.56 8.65
N VAL A 273 3.19 4.31 8.68
CA VAL A 273 3.10 3.38 9.80
C VAL A 273 4.50 2.83 10.07
N TRP A 274 4.85 2.73 11.35
CA TRP A 274 6.13 2.16 11.79
C TRP A 274 5.94 0.75 12.33
N ASP A 275 6.79 -0.16 11.85
CA ASP A 275 6.98 -1.50 12.39
C ASP A 275 8.33 -1.56 13.10
N ALA A 276 8.30 -1.70 14.43
CA ALA A 276 9.50 -1.74 15.26
C ALA A 276 10.29 -3.04 15.12
N GLU A 277 9.62 -4.17 14.85
CA GLU A 277 10.27 -5.47 14.70
C GLU A 277 11.00 -5.55 13.36
N ALA A 278 10.32 -5.15 12.28
CA ALA A 278 10.90 -5.10 10.93
C ALA A 278 11.84 -3.90 10.72
N ARG A 279 11.83 -2.92 11.64
CA ARG A 279 12.51 -1.62 11.49
C ARG A 279 12.16 -0.93 10.18
N GLN A 280 10.85 -0.89 9.89
CA GLN A 280 10.32 -0.49 8.60
C GLN A 280 9.25 0.57 8.74
N VAL A 281 9.28 1.55 7.82
CA VAL A 281 8.17 2.47 7.60
C VAL A 281 7.44 2.05 6.34
N THR A 282 6.14 1.80 6.46
CA THR A 282 5.23 1.63 5.33
C THR A 282 4.45 2.91 5.13
N SER A 283 4.32 3.36 3.89
CA SER A 283 3.54 4.53 3.49
C SER A 283 2.55 4.14 2.42
N PHE A 284 1.39 4.77 2.49
CA PHE A 284 0.34 4.63 1.51
C PHE A 284 -0.17 6.01 1.08
N PHE A 285 -0.03 6.32 -0.20
CA PHE A 285 -0.70 7.45 -0.82
C PHE A 285 -1.93 6.96 -1.58
N LYS A 286 -3.11 7.47 -1.25
CA LYS A 286 -4.37 7.16 -1.94
C LYS A 286 -4.69 8.20 -3.01
N GLY A 287 -4.89 7.75 -4.24
CA GLY A 287 -5.37 8.55 -5.36
C GLY A 287 -6.85 8.90 -5.25
N ARG A 288 -7.33 9.76 -6.16
CA ARG A 288 -8.75 10.17 -6.23
C ARG A 288 -9.42 9.54 -7.45
N GLY A 289 -10.55 8.86 -7.26
CA GLY A 289 -11.35 8.28 -8.34
C GLY A 289 -12.31 7.19 -7.86
N ILE A 290 -12.70 6.30 -8.76
CA ILE A 290 -13.52 5.12 -8.45
C ILE A 290 -12.55 3.96 -8.20
N GLY A 291 -12.71 3.19 -7.12
CA GLY A 291 -11.76 2.12 -6.75
C GLY A 291 -10.49 2.64 -6.08
N ASP A 292 -9.59 1.70 -5.77
CA ASP A 292 -8.31 2.02 -5.12
C ASP A 292 -7.20 2.22 -6.16
N CYS A 293 -6.42 3.28 -5.99
CA CYS A 293 -5.20 3.58 -6.75
C CYS A 293 -4.26 4.45 -5.91
N GLY A 294 -3.02 4.62 -6.35
CA GLY A 294 -2.01 5.45 -5.69
C GLY A 294 -0.66 4.74 -5.56
N THR A 295 0.00 4.92 -4.41
CA THR A 295 1.36 4.41 -4.19
C THR A 295 1.48 3.76 -2.82
N VAL A 296 2.10 2.58 -2.76
CA VAL A 296 2.57 1.95 -1.53
C VAL A 296 4.08 1.99 -1.55
N THR A 297 4.70 2.45 -0.47
CA THR A 297 6.16 2.49 -0.37
C THR A 297 6.63 2.01 0.99
N ASP A 298 7.63 1.14 0.96
CA ASP A 298 8.25 0.53 2.13
C ASP A 298 9.71 0.95 2.22
N TRP A 299 10.11 1.44 3.39
CA TRP A 299 11.51 1.77 3.69
C TRP A 299 11.99 1.05 4.94
N SER A 300 13.13 0.38 4.84
CA SER A 300 13.85 -0.08 6.02
C SER A 300 14.79 1.01 6.51
N ILE A 301 14.97 1.15 7.81
CA ILE A 301 16.00 2.02 8.38
C ILE A 301 17.26 1.21 8.68
N GLY A 302 18.42 1.74 8.30
CA GLY A 302 19.70 1.08 8.53
C GLY A 302 20.88 2.03 8.35
N GLU A 303 22.08 1.48 8.44
CA GLU A 303 23.30 2.25 8.20
C GLU A 303 23.44 2.59 6.71
N VAL A 304 23.52 3.90 6.41
CA VAL A 304 23.72 4.45 5.08
C VAL A 304 24.91 5.41 5.13
N GLY A 305 26.05 4.96 4.63
CA GLY A 305 27.29 5.73 4.68
C GLY A 305 27.87 5.79 6.11
N PHE A 306 27.88 6.98 6.72
CA PHE A 306 28.42 7.20 8.07
C PHE A 306 27.34 7.45 9.13
N GLY A 307 26.06 7.17 8.82
CA GLY A 307 24.95 7.36 9.76
C GLY A 307 23.75 6.51 9.41
N TYR A 308 22.63 6.74 10.07
CA TYR A 308 21.38 6.04 9.81
C TYR A 308 20.52 6.76 8.79
N GLY A 309 19.87 6.00 7.91
CA GLY A 309 18.96 6.52 6.90
C GLY A 309 17.99 5.48 6.40
N PHE A 310 16.97 5.95 5.67
CA PHE A 310 16.04 5.06 5.00
C PHE A 310 16.63 4.48 3.72
N VAL A 311 16.36 3.20 3.50
CA VAL A 311 16.64 2.46 2.27
C VAL A 311 15.31 2.01 1.70
N LEU A 312 15.06 2.30 0.42
CA LEU A 312 13.84 1.86 -0.25
C LEU A 312 13.83 0.33 -0.38
N ALA A 313 12.86 -0.31 0.27
CA ALA A 313 12.69 -1.75 0.28
C ALA A 313 11.75 -2.18 -0.85
N GLU A 314 10.60 -1.54 -0.97
CA GLU A 314 9.60 -1.82 -2.01
C GLU A 314 8.83 -0.55 -2.38
N MET A 315 8.42 -0.44 -3.64
CA MET A 315 7.53 0.61 -4.10
C MET A 315 6.57 0.03 -5.13
N ARG A 316 5.27 0.22 -4.91
CA ARG A 316 4.20 -0.20 -5.80
C ARG A 316 3.34 0.97 -6.20
N VAL A 317 2.89 0.98 -7.43
CA VAL A 317 2.08 2.05 -8.00
C VAL A 317 0.88 1.46 -8.74
N LYS A 318 -0.25 2.14 -8.61
CA LYS A 318 -1.40 2.01 -9.50
C LYS A 318 -1.80 3.40 -9.92
N ASP A 319 -1.57 3.74 -11.18
CA ASP A 319 -1.74 5.11 -11.68
C ASP A 319 -3.21 5.54 -11.79
N GLU A 320 -4.09 4.61 -12.11
CA GLU A 320 -5.50 4.90 -12.38
C GLU A 320 -6.45 4.29 -11.35
N CYS A 321 -7.35 5.12 -10.83
CA CYS A 321 -8.49 4.69 -10.04
C CYS A 321 -9.62 4.25 -11.00
N ASP A 322 -9.49 3.02 -11.47
CA ASP A 322 -10.27 2.39 -12.54
C ASP A 322 -11.58 1.71 -12.10
N GLY A 323 -11.84 1.66 -10.79
CA GLY A 323 -13.04 1.06 -10.21
C GLY A 323 -12.99 -0.46 -10.08
N VAL A 324 -11.81 -1.06 -10.13
CA VAL A 324 -11.62 -2.47 -9.74
C VAL A 324 -11.45 -2.55 -8.22
N PHE A 325 -12.31 -3.33 -7.55
CA PHE A 325 -12.42 -3.37 -6.08
C PHE A 325 -11.95 -4.69 -5.45
N ASP A 326 -11.70 -5.73 -6.25
CA ASP A 326 -11.26 -7.06 -5.76
C ASP A 326 -9.72 -7.20 -5.77
N GLU A 327 -9.00 -6.08 -5.94
CA GLU A 327 -7.53 -6.05 -6.00
C GLU A 327 -6.91 -5.87 -4.62
N THR A 328 -5.81 -6.57 -4.39
CA THR A 328 -4.95 -6.41 -3.21
C THR A 328 -3.80 -5.46 -3.52
N LEU A 329 -3.19 -4.83 -2.52
CA LEU A 329 -1.98 -3.99 -2.75
C LEU A 329 -0.86 -4.77 -3.45
N GLU A 330 -0.80 -6.09 -3.28
CA GLU A 330 0.15 -7.00 -3.93
C GLU A 330 -0.04 -7.10 -5.45
N SER A 331 -1.24 -6.80 -5.97
CA SER A 331 -1.53 -6.81 -7.40
C SER A 331 -1.14 -5.51 -8.09
N TRP A 332 -0.79 -4.46 -7.33
CA TRP A 332 -0.32 -3.20 -7.88
C TRP A 332 1.08 -3.37 -8.47
N GLU A 333 1.40 -2.58 -9.50
CA GLU A 333 2.66 -2.70 -10.22
C GLU A 333 3.83 -2.41 -9.28
N ARG A 334 4.75 -3.36 -9.14
CA ARG A 334 5.98 -3.18 -8.37
C ARG A 334 7.03 -2.43 -9.18
N VAL A 335 7.23 -1.17 -8.82
CA VAL A 335 8.22 -0.25 -9.38
C VAL A 335 9.59 -0.45 -8.74
N TRP A 336 9.62 -0.80 -7.45
CA TRP A 336 10.86 -1.15 -6.73
C TRP A 336 10.70 -2.41 -5.85
N PRO A 337 11.68 -3.32 -5.80
CA PRO A 337 12.74 -3.43 -6.78
C PRO A 337 12.11 -3.63 -8.16
N ALA A 338 12.56 -2.83 -9.14
CA ALA A 338 12.13 -3.00 -10.51
C ALA A 338 12.43 -4.45 -10.88
N ALA A 339 11.54 -5.10 -11.64
CA ALA A 339 11.89 -6.35 -12.28
C ALA A 339 13.03 -6.05 -13.28
N GLY A 340 14.25 -6.05 -12.77
CA GLY A 340 15.45 -5.77 -13.53
C GLY A 340 16.12 -7.05 -13.98
N VAL A 341 17.10 -6.90 -14.87
CA VAL A 341 17.90 -8.01 -15.39
C VAL A 341 18.51 -8.87 -14.28
N GLU A 342 18.72 -8.33 -13.08
CA GLU A 342 19.18 -9.08 -11.90
C GLU A 342 18.38 -10.37 -11.65
N ARG A 343 17.05 -10.31 -11.76
CA ARG A 343 16.14 -11.43 -11.52
C ARG A 343 16.40 -12.64 -12.43
N ILE A 344 17.04 -12.44 -13.59
CA ILE A 344 17.38 -13.52 -14.52
C ILE A 344 18.39 -14.51 -13.95
N LYS A 345 19.12 -14.13 -12.88
CA LYS A 345 19.99 -15.04 -12.12
C LYS A 345 19.19 -16.11 -11.38
N ASP A 346 17.94 -15.81 -11.03
CA ASP A 346 17.04 -16.71 -10.30
C ASP A 346 15.91 -17.27 -11.18
N THR A 347 15.81 -16.84 -12.44
CA THR A 347 14.97 -17.52 -13.45
C THR A 347 15.63 -18.83 -13.83
N LEU A 348 15.11 -19.95 -13.33
CA LEU A 348 15.69 -21.28 -13.53
C LEU A 348 15.17 -21.95 -14.80
N ARG A 349 16.08 -22.59 -15.54
CA ARG A 349 15.80 -23.42 -16.71
C ARG A 349 15.64 -24.88 -16.33
N SER A 350 15.07 -25.65 -17.25
CA SER A 350 14.96 -27.13 -17.09
C SER A 350 16.30 -27.88 -17.16
N GLY A 351 17.37 -27.26 -17.65
CA GLY A 351 18.69 -27.86 -17.74
C GLY A 351 19.33 -28.04 -16.36
N ILE A 352 19.80 -29.26 -16.05
CA ILE A 352 20.51 -29.56 -14.81
C ILE A 352 22.02 -29.53 -15.04
N THR A 353 22.77 -28.83 -14.20
CA THR A 353 24.25 -28.81 -14.21
C THR A 353 24.84 -30.17 -13.84
N ALA A 354 26.13 -30.38 -14.09
CA ALA A 354 26.84 -31.60 -13.68
C ALA A 354 26.80 -31.85 -12.15
N SER A 355 26.65 -30.77 -11.36
CA SER A 355 26.55 -30.85 -9.88
C SER A 355 25.12 -31.07 -9.35
N GLY A 356 24.12 -31.14 -10.23
CA GLY A 356 22.74 -31.48 -9.86
C GLY A 356 21.81 -30.30 -9.56
N ARG A 357 22.27 -29.05 -9.68
CA ARG A 357 21.40 -27.85 -9.61
C ARG A 357 20.82 -27.51 -10.99
N ALA A 358 19.63 -26.91 -11.01
CA ALA A 358 19.10 -26.26 -12.21
C ALA A 358 19.99 -25.06 -12.59
N GLU A 359 20.19 -24.87 -13.89
CA GLU A 359 20.88 -23.71 -14.47
C GLU A 359 19.94 -22.50 -14.52
N SER A 360 20.46 -21.29 -14.34
CA SER A 360 19.68 -20.07 -14.55
C SER A 360 19.75 -19.57 -15.99
N VAL A 361 18.79 -18.74 -16.39
CA VAL A 361 18.77 -18.08 -17.71
C VAL A 361 20.00 -17.17 -17.88
N ALA A 362 20.50 -16.56 -16.80
CA ALA A 362 21.76 -15.80 -16.79
C ALA A 362 22.96 -16.69 -17.15
N GLU A 363 23.06 -17.87 -16.53
CA GLU A 363 24.15 -18.83 -16.76
C GLU A 363 24.13 -19.37 -18.20
N HIS A 364 22.95 -19.70 -18.71
CA HIS A 364 22.73 -20.09 -20.11
C HIS A 364 23.20 -19.01 -21.09
N SER A 365 22.70 -17.78 -20.93
CA SER A 365 23.05 -16.66 -21.81
C SER A 365 24.56 -16.36 -21.77
N TRP A 366 25.17 -16.43 -20.59
CA TRP A 366 26.62 -16.27 -20.45
C TRP A 366 27.39 -17.36 -21.22
N ARG A 367 27.05 -18.64 -21.03
CA ARG A 367 27.76 -19.75 -21.68
C ARG A 367 27.50 -19.76 -23.20
N LEU A 368 26.31 -19.34 -23.63
CA LEU A 368 25.98 -19.12 -25.04
C LEU A 368 26.94 -18.09 -25.67
N CYS A 369 27.15 -16.94 -25.03
CA CYS A 369 28.11 -15.94 -25.51
C CYS A 369 29.55 -16.46 -25.54
N VAL A 370 29.99 -17.19 -24.51
CA VAL A 370 31.31 -17.84 -24.50
C VAL A 370 31.45 -18.84 -25.65
N THR A 371 30.39 -19.58 -25.94
CA THR A 371 30.34 -20.50 -27.09
C THR A 371 30.48 -19.73 -28.40
N ILE A 372 29.70 -18.66 -28.62
CA ILE A 372 29.82 -17.82 -29.82
C ILE A 372 31.24 -17.29 -29.99
N LEU A 373 31.85 -16.76 -28.92
CA LEU A 373 33.23 -16.26 -28.93
C LEU A 373 34.25 -17.35 -29.30
N SER A 374 34.03 -18.59 -28.84
CA SER A 374 34.91 -19.72 -29.12
C SER A 374 34.88 -20.16 -30.60
N PHE A 375 33.80 -19.83 -31.32
CA PHE A 375 33.64 -20.13 -32.75
C PHE A 375 33.86 -18.89 -33.63
N ALA A 376 34.25 -17.74 -33.07
CA ALA A 376 34.28 -16.46 -33.78
C ALA A 376 35.13 -16.46 -35.06
N ASP A 377 36.23 -17.23 -35.08
CA ASP A 377 37.12 -17.36 -36.25
C ASP A 377 36.59 -18.31 -37.34
N LEU A 378 35.57 -19.12 -37.01
CA LEU A 378 34.88 -20.01 -37.94
C LEU A 378 33.63 -19.37 -38.56
N LEU A 379 33.20 -18.22 -38.05
CA LEU A 379 32.05 -17.49 -38.57
C LEU A 379 32.39 -16.80 -39.90
N PRO A 380 31.44 -16.72 -40.84
CA PRO A 380 31.62 -15.94 -42.07
C PRO A 380 32.03 -14.50 -41.78
N ALA A 381 32.86 -13.91 -42.65
CA ALA A 381 33.41 -12.57 -42.45
C ALA A 381 32.34 -11.46 -42.45
N GLU A 382 31.18 -11.74 -43.03
CA GLU A 382 30.05 -10.80 -43.15
C GLU A 382 29.20 -10.71 -41.88
N ILE A 383 29.41 -11.63 -40.91
CA ILE A 383 28.65 -11.64 -39.65
C ILE A 383 29.12 -10.53 -38.72
N ASP A 384 28.19 -9.65 -38.33
CA ASP A 384 28.44 -8.69 -37.26
C ASP A 384 28.45 -9.42 -35.91
N ARG A 385 29.66 -9.68 -35.41
CA ARG A 385 29.90 -10.40 -34.15
C ARG A 385 29.36 -9.64 -32.94
N LEU A 386 29.41 -8.31 -32.95
CA LEU A 386 28.87 -7.51 -31.84
C LEU A 386 27.36 -7.63 -31.81
N LYS A 387 26.71 -7.54 -32.98
CA LYS A 387 25.26 -7.74 -33.09
C LYS A 387 24.85 -9.16 -32.68
N LEU A 388 25.58 -10.19 -33.12
CA LEU A 388 25.35 -11.58 -32.72
C LEU A 388 25.41 -11.76 -31.19
N LEU A 389 26.41 -11.16 -30.53
CA LEU A 389 26.52 -11.18 -29.08
C LEU A 389 25.39 -10.40 -28.39
N LYS A 390 24.99 -9.23 -28.92
CA LYS A 390 23.85 -8.48 -28.40
C LYS A 390 22.57 -9.30 -28.45
N LEU A 391 22.29 -9.96 -29.57
CA LEU A 391 21.14 -10.86 -29.73
C LEU A 391 21.18 -11.99 -28.68
N ALA A 392 22.33 -12.65 -28.54
CA ALA A 392 22.51 -13.73 -27.56
C ALA A 392 22.37 -13.27 -26.10
N ILE A 393 22.81 -12.05 -25.75
CA ILE A 393 22.68 -11.54 -24.37
C ILE A 393 21.23 -11.23 -24.02
N ILE A 394 20.45 -10.70 -24.97
CA ILE A 394 19.11 -10.16 -24.66
C ILE A 394 17.97 -11.15 -24.91
N HIS A 395 18.22 -12.26 -25.63
CA HIS A 395 17.16 -13.09 -26.19
C HIS A 395 16.14 -13.61 -25.16
N ASP A 396 16.62 -14.08 -24.01
CA ASP A 396 15.77 -14.67 -22.96
C ASP A 396 15.45 -13.66 -21.83
N LEU A 397 15.74 -12.36 -22.00
CA LEU A 397 15.41 -11.35 -20.97
C LEU A 397 13.90 -11.24 -20.69
N GLY A 398 13.06 -11.63 -21.66
CA GLY A 398 11.60 -11.69 -21.46
C GLY A 398 11.16 -12.71 -20.41
N GLU A 399 11.96 -13.74 -20.14
CA GLU A 399 11.63 -14.83 -19.20
C GLU A 399 11.65 -14.39 -17.72
N ILE A 400 12.02 -13.14 -17.43
CA ILE A 400 12.05 -12.57 -16.07
C ILE A 400 10.68 -12.57 -15.37
N TYR A 401 9.58 -12.50 -16.13
CA TYR A 401 8.22 -12.42 -15.57
C TYR A 401 7.52 -13.78 -15.50
N GLU A 402 7.43 -14.49 -16.63
CA GLU A 402 6.70 -15.77 -16.73
C GLU A 402 7.57 -17.03 -16.53
N GLY A 403 8.90 -16.87 -16.51
CA GLY A 403 9.86 -17.98 -16.36
C GLY A 403 10.20 -18.71 -17.67
N ASP A 404 11.22 -19.58 -17.63
CA ASP A 404 11.59 -20.44 -18.76
C ASP A 404 10.54 -21.53 -18.97
N VAL A 405 9.95 -21.59 -20.17
CA VAL A 405 9.06 -22.68 -20.57
C VAL A 405 9.88 -23.70 -21.36
N PRO A 406 10.09 -24.93 -20.84
CA PRO A 406 10.95 -25.91 -21.51
C PRO A 406 10.45 -26.24 -22.91
N ALA A 407 11.37 -26.44 -23.87
CA ALA A 407 11.06 -26.72 -25.28
C ALA A 407 10.07 -27.87 -25.52
N ILE A 408 9.99 -28.84 -24.60
CA ILE A 408 9.07 -29.98 -24.67
C ILE A 408 7.61 -29.64 -24.34
N HIS A 409 7.38 -28.48 -23.70
CA HIS A 409 6.08 -28.00 -23.26
C HIS A 409 5.55 -26.84 -24.12
N GLN A 410 6.34 -26.35 -25.07
CA GLN A 410 5.98 -25.26 -25.98
C GLN A 410 5.04 -25.74 -27.10
N ASN A 411 3.98 -24.98 -27.38
CA ASN A 411 3.09 -25.20 -28.52
C ASN A 411 2.99 -23.94 -29.39
N ALA A 412 2.90 -24.09 -30.72
CA ALA A 412 2.93 -22.94 -31.63
C ALA A 412 1.75 -21.95 -31.48
N ASP A 413 0.64 -22.39 -30.87
CA ASP A 413 -0.60 -21.61 -30.73
C ASP A 413 -0.88 -21.19 -29.27
N ASP A 414 0.07 -21.38 -28.34
CA ASP A 414 -0.14 -21.07 -26.92
C ASP A 414 -0.02 -19.58 -26.58
N GLY A 415 0.28 -18.72 -27.56
CA GLY A 415 0.42 -17.27 -27.38
C GLY A 415 1.71 -16.83 -26.67
N ARG A 416 2.67 -17.74 -26.45
CA ARG A 416 3.95 -17.45 -25.78
C ARG A 416 4.72 -16.30 -26.41
N ASP A 417 4.91 -16.31 -27.72
CA ASP A 417 5.67 -15.28 -28.43
C ASP A 417 5.12 -13.87 -28.16
N ALA A 418 3.79 -13.73 -28.05
CA ALA A 418 3.14 -12.46 -27.74
C ALA A 418 3.35 -12.04 -26.28
N ARG A 419 3.32 -12.99 -25.34
CA ARG A 419 3.57 -12.74 -23.91
C ARG A 419 5.03 -12.36 -23.66
N GLU A 420 5.99 -13.14 -24.16
CA GLU A 420 7.42 -12.86 -24.01
C GLU A 420 7.81 -11.51 -24.63
N ARG A 421 7.20 -11.15 -25.76
CA ARG A 421 7.38 -9.82 -26.36
C ARG A 421 6.82 -8.70 -25.47
N ALA A 422 5.66 -8.89 -24.86
CA ALA A 422 5.08 -7.92 -23.94
C ALA A 422 5.95 -7.76 -22.68
N ASP A 423 6.46 -8.87 -22.15
CA ASP A 423 7.36 -8.92 -21.01
C ASP A 423 8.69 -8.22 -21.30
N PHE A 424 9.30 -8.47 -22.46
CA PHE A 424 10.51 -7.76 -22.88
C PHE A 424 10.25 -6.26 -23.04
N HIS A 425 9.09 -5.88 -23.56
CA HIS A 425 8.68 -4.48 -23.66
C HIS A 425 8.53 -3.82 -22.29
N LYS A 426 7.96 -4.55 -21.32
CA LYS A 426 7.83 -4.11 -19.93
C LYS A 426 9.20 -3.89 -19.28
N LEU A 427 10.11 -4.86 -19.41
CA LEU A 427 11.48 -4.77 -18.90
C LEU A 427 12.24 -3.56 -19.46
N THR A 428 12.11 -3.30 -20.76
CA THR A 428 12.85 -2.22 -21.43
C THR A 428 12.21 -0.85 -21.29
N ALA A 429 11.02 -0.73 -20.70
CA ALA A 429 10.29 0.53 -20.58
C ALA A 429 11.07 1.61 -19.82
N VAL A 430 11.88 1.20 -18.83
CA VAL A 430 12.71 2.08 -17.99
C VAL A 430 13.95 2.64 -18.71
N LEU A 431 14.27 2.15 -19.91
CA LEU A 431 15.46 2.57 -20.64
C LEU A 431 15.21 3.90 -21.38
N PRO A 432 16.25 4.75 -21.55
CA PRO A 432 16.17 5.92 -22.42
C PRO A 432 15.71 5.53 -23.83
N ALA A 433 14.93 6.41 -24.47
CA ALA A 433 14.19 6.08 -25.70
C ALA A 433 15.05 5.42 -26.79
N ALA A 434 16.22 5.98 -27.08
CA ALA A 434 17.11 5.42 -28.10
C ALA A 434 17.59 3.99 -27.77
N LEU A 435 17.92 3.71 -26.51
CA LEU A 435 18.39 2.39 -26.07
C LEU A 435 17.24 1.39 -26.01
N ARG A 436 16.07 1.81 -25.52
CA ARG A 436 14.86 0.99 -25.51
C ARG A 436 14.48 0.53 -26.92
N ASP A 437 14.50 1.45 -27.87
CA ASP A 437 14.10 1.16 -29.25
C ASP A 437 15.12 0.23 -29.95
N GLU A 438 16.42 0.40 -29.68
CA GLU A 438 17.46 -0.56 -30.12
C GLU A 438 17.21 -1.97 -29.57
N PHE A 439 16.96 -2.10 -28.27
CA PHE A 439 16.77 -3.39 -27.62
C PHE A 439 15.53 -4.11 -28.15
N ARG A 440 14.41 -3.39 -28.31
CA ARG A 440 13.17 -3.94 -28.87
C ARG A 440 13.35 -4.37 -30.32
N ALA A 441 14.08 -3.61 -31.13
CA ALA A 441 14.39 -3.98 -32.51
C ALA A 441 15.24 -5.26 -32.59
N LEU A 442 16.26 -5.39 -31.73
CA LEU A 442 17.09 -6.61 -31.65
C LEU A 442 16.26 -7.82 -31.19
N TYR A 443 15.38 -7.66 -30.22
CA TYR A 443 14.48 -8.73 -29.78
C TYR A 443 13.54 -9.20 -30.89
N ASP A 444 12.88 -8.26 -31.59
CA ASP A 444 12.00 -8.58 -32.72
C ASP A 444 12.76 -9.27 -33.86
N GLU A 445 13.99 -8.85 -34.12
CA GLU A 445 14.88 -9.47 -35.10
C GLU A 445 15.26 -10.92 -34.72
N TYR A 446 15.61 -11.15 -33.44
CA TYR A 446 15.86 -12.48 -32.90
C TYR A 446 14.62 -13.35 -33.04
N ALA A 447 13.46 -12.89 -32.55
CA ALA A 447 12.20 -13.63 -32.57
C ALA A 447 11.83 -14.09 -33.99
N ALA A 448 11.96 -13.18 -34.97
CA ALA A 448 11.66 -13.46 -36.37
C ALA A 448 12.75 -14.25 -37.12
N ALA A 449 13.94 -14.43 -36.54
CA ALA A 449 15.12 -14.98 -37.21
C ALA A 449 15.41 -14.25 -38.55
N ALA A 450 15.29 -12.92 -38.55
CA ALA A 450 15.23 -12.12 -39.77
C ALA A 450 16.59 -11.87 -40.46
N THR A 451 17.69 -12.10 -39.75
CA THR A 451 19.07 -11.83 -40.20
C THR A 451 19.98 -13.05 -40.03
N PRO A 452 21.12 -13.11 -40.74
CA PRO A 452 22.12 -14.14 -40.52
C PRO A 452 22.57 -14.23 -39.05
N GLU A 453 22.75 -13.11 -38.37
CA GLU A 453 23.08 -13.05 -36.95
C GLU A 453 21.97 -13.67 -36.08
N ALA A 454 20.70 -13.36 -36.33
CA ALA A 454 19.58 -13.91 -35.57
C ALA A 454 19.41 -15.42 -35.79
N VAL A 455 19.63 -15.90 -37.03
CA VAL A 455 19.64 -17.33 -37.35
C VAL A 455 20.78 -18.04 -36.62
N LEU A 456 21.98 -17.45 -36.62
CA LEU A 456 23.12 -17.99 -35.88
C LEU A 456 22.89 -17.99 -34.37
N ALA A 457 22.34 -16.91 -33.80
CA ALA A 457 22.02 -16.83 -32.37
C ALA A 457 21.10 -17.99 -31.95
N LYS A 458 20.00 -18.24 -32.69
CA LYS A 458 19.11 -19.39 -32.45
C LYS A 458 19.80 -20.74 -32.64
N GLY A 459 20.74 -20.83 -33.57
CA GLY A 459 21.54 -22.04 -33.78
C GLY A 459 22.44 -22.34 -32.59
N PHE A 460 23.15 -21.33 -32.09
CA PHE A 460 24.00 -21.43 -30.92
C PHE A 460 23.21 -21.69 -29.64
N ASP A 461 22.04 -21.05 -29.45
CA ASP A 461 21.14 -21.30 -28.31
C ASP A 461 20.73 -22.79 -28.22
N LYS A 462 20.35 -23.39 -29.34
CA LYS A 462 20.07 -24.83 -29.41
C LYS A 462 21.30 -25.69 -29.14
N LEU A 463 22.46 -25.31 -29.68
CA LEU A 463 23.71 -26.04 -29.47
C LEU A 463 24.10 -26.03 -27.99
N GLU A 464 24.01 -24.86 -27.35
CA GLU A 464 24.25 -24.66 -25.93
C GLU A 464 23.35 -25.60 -25.12
N THR A 465 22.04 -25.58 -25.40
CA THR A 465 21.06 -26.41 -24.67
C THR A 465 21.38 -27.91 -24.80
N ILE A 466 21.85 -28.36 -25.98
CA ILE A 466 22.30 -29.75 -26.20
C ILE A 466 23.54 -30.07 -25.36
N LEU A 467 24.51 -29.15 -25.32
CA LEU A 467 25.73 -29.30 -24.53
C LEU A 467 25.39 -29.40 -23.04
N GLN A 468 24.51 -28.54 -22.53
CA GLN A 468 24.03 -28.62 -21.15
C GLN A 468 23.42 -29.97 -20.85
N HIS A 469 22.50 -30.42 -21.71
CA HIS A 469 21.81 -31.68 -21.51
C HIS A 469 22.80 -32.86 -21.44
N THR A 470 23.83 -32.83 -22.29
CA THR A 470 24.84 -33.89 -22.40
C THR A 470 25.84 -33.90 -21.24
N GLN A 471 26.26 -32.73 -20.77
CA GLN A 471 27.26 -32.59 -19.69
C GLN A 471 26.65 -32.67 -18.29
N GLY A 472 25.38 -32.27 -18.19
CA GLY A 472 24.64 -32.18 -16.95
C GLY A 472 24.09 -33.51 -16.43
N ALA A 473 23.58 -33.50 -15.19
CA ALA A 473 22.93 -34.66 -14.57
C ALA A 473 21.48 -34.89 -15.08
N ASN A 474 21.25 -34.65 -16.37
CA ASN A 474 19.93 -34.76 -16.99
C ASN A 474 19.55 -36.22 -17.28
N ALA A 475 18.25 -36.52 -17.25
CA ALA A 475 17.76 -37.85 -17.56
C ALA A 475 18.12 -38.25 -19.01
N ARG A 476 18.68 -39.45 -19.19
CA ARG A 476 19.04 -40.00 -20.51
C ARG A 476 17.77 -40.40 -21.28
N GLY A 477 17.13 -39.44 -21.93
CA GLY A 477 15.96 -39.61 -22.79
C GLY A 477 16.09 -38.83 -24.10
N ARG A 478 15.26 -39.13 -25.10
CA ARG A 478 15.24 -38.37 -26.38
C ARG A 478 14.90 -36.92 -26.09
N MET A 479 15.87 -36.03 -26.25
CA MET A 479 15.64 -34.59 -26.34
C MET A 479 14.91 -34.30 -27.67
N PRO A 480 13.65 -33.85 -27.69
CA PRO A 480 12.93 -33.63 -28.94
C PRO A 480 13.23 -32.21 -29.44
N ILE A 481 14.49 -31.92 -29.78
CA ILE A 481 14.81 -30.67 -30.48
C ILE A 481 14.30 -30.81 -31.91
N ARG A 482 13.12 -30.25 -32.18
CA ARG A 482 12.64 -30.10 -33.55
C ARG A 482 13.46 -28.99 -34.22
N CYS A 483 14.39 -29.38 -35.09
CA CYS A 483 14.85 -28.50 -36.15
C CYS A 483 13.68 -28.32 -37.13
N SER A 484 12.77 -27.38 -36.85
CA SER A 484 11.71 -27.01 -37.78
C SER A 484 12.33 -26.14 -38.89
N PRO A 485 12.27 -26.54 -40.17
CA PRO A 485 12.70 -25.68 -41.26
C PRO A 485 11.62 -24.63 -41.47
N LYS A 486 11.68 -23.50 -40.76
CA LYS A 486 10.77 -22.37 -41.01
C LYS A 486 11.17 -21.52 -42.24
N SER A 487 12.24 -21.88 -42.94
CA SER A 487 12.51 -21.35 -44.28
C SER A 487 13.38 -22.33 -45.06
N GLY A 488 12.92 -22.72 -46.25
CA GLY A 488 13.80 -23.31 -47.27
C GLY A 488 14.75 -22.24 -47.79
N ARG A 489 15.89 -22.06 -47.11
CA ARG A 489 17.12 -21.46 -47.62
C ARG A 489 18.30 -22.10 -46.93
#